data_AF-A0A2V8M3X9-F1
#
_entry.id   AF-A0A2V8M3X9-F1
#
_cell.length_a   1.000
_cell.length_b   1.000
_cell.length_c   1.000
_cell.angle_alpha   90.00
_cell.angle_beta   90.00
_cell.angle_gamma   90.00
#
_symmetry.space_group_name_H-M   'P 1'
#
loop_
_entity.id
_entity.type
_entity.pdbx_description
1 polymer ?
#
loop_
_entity_poly.entity_id
_entity_poly.type
_entity_poly.pdbx_seq_one_letter_code
_entity_poly.pdbx_strand_id
1 'polypeptide(L)'
;ESNTRALDYIPLFWFVGVYEVLNPEGTLIPAAHVWASRAAEAMFAVTIIFCITYLISYRRYSKKILEGVESDVFPDPWHQRASAWVLNQTVLRHPFQRAAFYFIGRIFGRSTKHRLFIAMYSGVGLAVTISSLFVLRRDVDFVFAISQKGVIEAPLILAFFVVSGLRATFNIPYELGANWMFQITTGSRPAEYLKATRKWVFLRGVLPVYAVLAPLEFAFLDAGQAMFHLAFGLAIAALLTEFFFFNFKKVPFTCSYLPAKSHLAFLAGAYLYGFTVYTFVLAELEGWVGKSPLRVIMFFGCVGATLVSLSWYRTTGRDRATEIIYEDDADPLVRQLNLTF
;
A
#
# COMPACT_ATOMS: atom_id res chain seq x y z
N GLU A 1 -29.22 -30.66 -6.51
CA GLU A 1 -29.61 -29.26 -6.25
C GLU A 1 -28.42 -28.31 -6.01
N SER A 2 -27.18 -28.78 -5.92
CA SER A 2 -26.01 -27.92 -5.65
C SER A 2 -25.44 -27.18 -6.87
N ASN A 3 -25.55 -27.79 -8.06
CA ASN A 3 -24.98 -27.27 -9.31
C ASN A 3 -25.59 -25.92 -9.76
N THR A 4 -26.79 -25.57 -9.29
CA THR A 4 -27.54 -24.41 -9.79
C THR A 4 -26.88 -23.07 -9.44
N ARG A 5 -26.25 -22.95 -8.26
CA ARG A 5 -25.71 -21.67 -7.77
C ARG A 5 -24.40 -21.23 -8.42
N ALA A 6 -23.59 -22.17 -8.90
CA ALA A 6 -22.36 -21.84 -9.63
C ALA A 6 -22.69 -21.28 -11.02
N LEU A 7 -23.73 -21.83 -11.67
CA LEU A 7 -24.23 -21.38 -12.96
C LEU A 7 -24.76 -19.94 -12.88
N ASP A 8 -25.28 -19.51 -11.71
CA ASP A 8 -25.74 -18.14 -11.46
C ASP A 8 -24.65 -17.07 -11.63
N TYR A 9 -23.36 -17.43 -11.70
CA TYR A 9 -22.25 -16.48 -11.87
C TYR A 9 -21.50 -16.64 -13.19
N ILE A 10 -21.97 -17.53 -14.08
CA ILE A 10 -21.36 -17.74 -15.40
C ILE A 10 -22.04 -16.82 -16.42
N PRO A 11 -21.28 -16.00 -17.17
CA PRO A 11 -21.85 -15.04 -18.13
C PRO A 11 -22.73 -15.66 -19.22
N LEU A 12 -22.51 -16.92 -19.60
CA LEU A 12 -23.38 -17.62 -20.56
C LEU A 12 -24.81 -17.78 -20.04
N PHE A 13 -24.99 -18.10 -18.75
CA PHE A 13 -26.34 -18.26 -18.16
C PHE A 13 -27.03 -16.93 -17.94
N TRP A 14 -26.27 -15.86 -17.70
CA TRP A 14 -26.78 -14.49 -17.67
C TRP A 14 -27.41 -14.09 -19.00
N PHE A 15 -26.74 -14.41 -20.11
CA PHE A 15 -27.28 -14.17 -21.46
C PHE A 15 -28.56 -14.97 -21.71
N VAL A 16 -28.57 -16.26 -21.35
CA VAL A 16 -29.77 -17.12 -21.47
C VAL A 16 -30.93 -16.59 -20.63
N GLY A 17 -30.66 -16.18 -19.39
CA GLY A 17 -31.68 -15.62 -18.50
C GLY A 17 -32.31 -14.35 -19.06
N VAL A 18 -31.48 -13.42 -19.57
CA VAL A 18 -31.98 -12.20 -20.22
C VAL A 18 -32.77 -12.52 -21.50
N TYR A 19 -32.29 -13.47 -22.31
CA TYR A 19 -32.98 -13.89 -23.53
C TYR A 19 -34.37 -14.45 -23.25
N GLU A 20 -34.49 -15.34 -22.25
CA GLU A 20 -35.79 -15.93 -21.90
C GLU A 20 -36.76 -14.93 -21.28
N VAL A 21 -36.28 -14.01 -20.43
CA VAL A 21 -37.12 -12.96 -19.85
C VAL A 21 -37.64 -11.99 -20.90
N LEU A 22 -36.88 -11.74 -21.96
CA LEU A 22 -37.27 -10.87 -23.08
C LEU A 22 -38.11 -11.57 -24.14
N ASN A 23 -38.19 -12.91 -24.13
CA ASN A 23 -38.93 -13.68 -25.13
C ASN A 23 -40.42 -13.78 -24.75
N PRO A 24 -41.35 -13.17 -25.51
CA PRO A 24 -42.77 -13.12 -25.14
C PRO A 24 -43.49 -14.48 -25.22
N GLU A 25 -42.97 -15.44 -26.00
CA GLU A 25 -43.62 -16.72 -26.31
C GLU A 25 -42.95 -17.94 -25.65
N GLY A 26 -41.91 -17.73 -24.85
CA GLY A 26 -41.12 -18.82 -24.24
C GLY A 26 -41.70 -19.36 -22.93
N THR A 27 -41.57 -20.67 -22.70
CA THR A 27 -41.76 -21.26 -21.37
C THR A 27 -40.59 -20.85 -20.48
N LEU A 28 -40.83 -19.91 -19.56
CA LEU A 28 -39.82 -19.42 -18.62
C LEU A 28 -39.25 -20.55 -17.76
N ILE A 29 -37.94 -20.77 -17.86
CA ILE A 29 -37.24 -21.59 -16.88
C ILE A 29 -37.29 -20.82 -15.54
N PRO A 30 -37.72 -21.44 -14.43
CA PRO A 30 -37.85 -20.75 -13.13
C PRO A 30 -36.58 -20.04 -12.64
N ALA A 31 -35.40 -20.52 -13.06
CA ALA A 31 -34.10 -19.93 -12.73
C ALA A 31 -33.70 -18.73 -13.62
N ALA A 32 -34.35 -18.52 -14.77
CA ALA A 32 -33.99 -17.48 -15.74
C ALA A 32 -34.09 -16.06 -15.16
N HIS A 33 -35.07 -15.80 -14.29
CA HIS A 33 -35.20 -14.52 -13.60
C HIS A 33 -34.02 -14.20 -12.68
N VAL A 34 -33.47 -15.21 -12.01
CA VAL A 34 -32.29 -15.05 -11.12
C VAL A 34 -31.06 -14.73 -11.96
N TRP A 35 -30.87 -15.42 -13.08
CA TRP A 35 -29.75 -15.14 -13.99
C TRP A 35 -29.86 -13.77 -14.65
N ALA A 36 -31.07 -13.36 -15.05
CA ALA A 36 -31.33 -12.04 -15.62
C ALA A 36 -31.09 -10.91 -14.61
N SER A 37 -31.49 -11.08 -13.34
CA SER A 37 -31.23 -10.07 -12.31
C SER A 37 -29.73 -9.96 -12.00
N ARG A 38 -29.01 -11.08 -11.92
CA ARG A 38 -27.54 -11.08 -11.76
C ARG A 38 -26.83 -10.43 -12.94
N ALA A 39 -27.29 -10.68 -14.17
CA ALA A 39 -26.80 -10.03 -15.37
C ALA A 39 -26.95 -8.49 -15.29
N ALA A 40 -28.11 -8.02 -14.86
CA ALA A 40 -28.41 -6.59 -14.72
C ALA A 40 -27.54 -5.94 -13.62
N GLU A 41 -27.40 -6.59 -12.45
CA GLU A 41 -26.51 -6.14 -11.37
C GLU A 41 -25.05 -6.03 -11.84
N ALA A 42 -24.55 -7.06 -12.52
CA ALA A 42 -23.18 -7.08 -13.04
C ALA A 42 -22.95 -6.02 -14.13
N MET A 43 -23.88 -5.88 -15.07
CA MET A 43 -23.80 -4.86 -16.12
C MET A 43 -23.79 -3.46 -15.53
N PHE A 44 -24.67 -3.19 -14.55
CA PHE A 44 -24.73 -1.92 -13.85
C PHE A 44 -23.42 -1.62 -13.11
N ALA A 45 -22.85 -2.60 -12.42
CA ALA A 45 -21.55 -2.45 -11.76
C ALA A 45 -20.43 -2.14 -12.75
N VAL A 46 -20.35 -2.86 -13.88
CA VAL A 46 -19.37 -2.60 -14.94
C VAL A 46 -19.55 -1.22 -15.56
N THR A 47 -20.79 -0.78 -15.81
CA THR A 47 -21.08 0.58 -16.30
C THR A 47 -20.62 1.64 -15.32
N ILE A 48 -20.87 1.47 -14.01
CA ILE A 48 -20.38 2.40 -12.98
C ILE A 48 -18.85 2.45 -13.00
N ILE A 49 -18.17 1.29 -12.99
CA ILE A 49 -16.71 1.20 -13.03
C ILE A 49 -16.17 1.89 -14.28
N PHE A 50 -16.79 1.67 -15.45
CA PHE A 50 -16.44 2.32 -16.69
C PHE A 50 -16.63 3.83 -16.61
N CYS A 51 -17.79 4.33 -16.17
CA CYS A 51 -18.05 5.77 -16.04
C CYS A 51 -17.06 6.44 -15.08
N ILE A 52 -16.78 5.84 -13.93
CA ILE A 52 -15.81 6.36 -12.95
C ILE A 52 -14.40 6.40 -13.58
N THR A 53 -13.96 5.27 -14.15
CA THR A 53 -12.62 5.15 -14.75
C THR A 53 -12.47 6.10 -15.93
N TYR A 54 -13.48 6.21 -16.78
CA TYR A 54 -13.53 7.14 -17.91
C TYR A 54 -13.50 8.58 -17.44
N LEU A 55 -14.33 8.99 -16.47
CA LEU A 55 -14.35 10.37 -15.95
C LEU A 55 -13.00 10.75 -15.31
N ILE A 56 -12.39 9.84 -14.54
CA ILE A 56 -11.05 10.05 -13.97
C ILE A 56 -10.02 10.19 -15.09
N SER A 57 -10.05 9.30 -16.08
CA SER A 57 -9.09 9.28 -17.19
C SER A 57 -9.23 10.51 -18.08
N TYR A 58 -10.47 10.87 -18.42
CA TYR A 58 -10.81 12.08 -19.19
C TYR A 58 -10.35 13.34 -18.45
N ARG A 59 -10.67 13.49 -17.17
CA ARG A 59 -10.20 14.65 -16.39
C ARG A 59 -8.68 14.74 -16.35
N ARG A 60 -7.98 13.61 -16.24
CA ARG A 60 -6.51 13.58 -16.24
C ARG A 60 -5.93 13.89 -17.60
N TYR A 61 -6.52 13.34 -18.66
CA TYR A 61 -5.99 13.42 -20.02
C TYR A 61 -6.34 14.75 -20.69
N SER A 62 -7.58 15.22 -20.58
CA SER A 62 -8.00 16.53 -21.05
C SER A 62 -7.20 17.64 -20.38
N LYS A 63 -6.95 17.53 -19.07
CA LYS A 63 -6.08 18.47 -18.35
C LYS A 63 -4.66 18.46 -18.93
N LYS A 64 -4.08 17.28 -19.17
CA LYS A 64 -2.74 17.13 -19.74
C LYS A 64 -2.60 17.60 -21.21
N ILE A 65 -3.65 17.48 -22.02
CA ILE A 65 -3.66 17.95 -23.41
C ILE A 65 -3.92 19.45 -23.51
N LEU A 66 -4.83 19.98 -22.70
CA LEU A 66 -5.14 21.41 -22.68
C LEU A 66 -4.02 22.23 -22.01
N GLU A 67 -3.24 21.63 -21.10
CA GLU A 67 -2.03 22.21 -20.49
C GLU A 67 -0.80 22.11 -21.41
N GLY A 68 -1.00 22.22 -22.72
CA GLY A 68 0.09 22.51 -23.64
C GLY A 68 0.65 23.90 -23.32
N VAL A 69 1.78 23.92 -22.62
CA VAL A 69 2.66 25.09 -22.40
C VAL A 69 2.13 26.11 -21.35
N GLU A 70 2.89 26.24 -20.25
CA GLU A 70 2.90 27.35 -19.27
C GLU A 70 1.67 27.61 -18.37
N SER A 71 1.70 27.07 -17.15
CA SER A 71 1.66 27.84 -15.87
C SER A 71 1.44 26.91 -14.66
N ASP A 72 2.51 26.63 -13.93
CA ASP A 72 2.55 25.65 -12.82
C ASP A 72 2.01 26.23 -11.49
N VAL A 73 1.03 27.14 -11.53
CA VAL A 73 0.47 27.84 -10.35
C VAL A 73 -1.05 27.89 -10.39
N PHE A 74 -1.70 26.73 -10.49
CA PHE A 74 -3.12 26.64 -10.12
C PHE A 74 -3.25 26.60 -8.60
N PRO A 75 -4.15 27.40 -8.00
CA PRO A 75 -4.41 27.32 -6.58
C PRO A 75 -4.94 25.93 -6.26
N ASP A 76 -4.28 25.25 -5.32
CA ASP A 76 -4.68 23.92 -4.88
C ASP A 76 -6.18 23.92 -4.52
N PRO A 77 -6.95 22.89 -4.89
CA PRO A 77 -8.35 22.76 -4.49
C PRO A 77 -8.52 22.89 -2.97
N TRP A 78 -9.67 23.40 -2.51
CA TRP A 78 -9.90 23.69 -1.09
C TRP A 78 -9.68 22.46 -0.18
N HIS A 79 -10.03 21.25 -0.64
CA HIS A 79 -9.82 20.01 0.11
C HIS A 79 -8.33 19.65 0.27
N GLN A 80 -7.49 20.01 -0.72
CA GLN A 80 -6.05 19.83 -0.61
C GLN A 80 -5.44 20.84 0.37
N ARG A 81 -5.92 22.09 0.36
CA ARG A 81 -5.55 23.10 1.36
C ARG A 81 -5.99 22.73 2.78
N ALA A 82 -7.22 22.27 2.95
CA ALA A 82 -7.75 21.84 4.24
C ALA A 82 -6.98 20.64 4.79
N SER A 83 -6.77 19.60 3.97
CA SER A 83 -5.98 18.43 4.39
C SER A 83 -4.52 18.81 4.68
N ALA A 84 -3.90 19.68 3.88
CA ALA A 84 -2.57 20.20 4.15
C ALA A 84 -2.52 20.97 5.47
N TRP A 85 -3.52 21.80 5.76
CA TRP A 85 -3.62 22.54 7.01
C TRP A 85 -3.72 21.60 8.22
N VAL A 86 -4.62 20.63 8.18
CA VAL A 86 -4.77 19.62 9.25
C VAL A 86 -3.46 18.86 9.45
N LEU A 87 -2.85 18.37 8.37
CA LEU A 87 -1.58 17.63 8.43
C LEU A 87 -0.45 18.48 9.02
N ASN A 88 -0.37 19.76 8.65
CA ASN A 88 0.67 20.67 9.13
C ASN A 88 0.54 21.01 10.61
N GLN A 89 -0.70 21.13 11.12
CA GLN A 89 -0.94 21.44 12.53
C GLN A 89 -0.82 20.21 13.44
N THR A 90 -1.26 19.05 12.97
CA THR A 90 -1.33 17.84 13.79
C THR A 90 -0.06 16.99 13.68
N VAL A 91 0.28 16.55 12.46
CA VAL A 91 1.30 15.52 12.21
C VAL A 91 2.65 16.14 11.86
N LEU A 92 2.71 17.17 11.01
CA LEU A 92 3.94 17.75 10.45
C LEU A 92 4.29 19.09 11.14
N ARG A 93 4.47 19.05 12.46
CA ARG A 93 4.71 20.27 13.26
C ARG A 93 6.02 21.00 12.91
N HIS A 94 7.05 20.28 12.46
CA HIS A 94 8.36 20.87 12.16
C HIS A 94 8.48 21.30 10.69
N PRO A 95 9.04 22.49 10.37
CA PRO A 95 9.18 22.96 8.99
C PRO A 95 9.98 21.98 8.10
N PHE A 96 11.10 21.43 8.59
CA PHE A 96 11.86 20.39 7.89
C PHE A 96 11.03 19.13 7.58
N GLN A 97 10.12 18.72 8.48
CA GLN A 97 9.24 17.59 8.19
C GLN A 97 8.28 17.91 7.04
N ARG A 98 7.72 19.12 7.03
CA ARG A 98 6.81 19.58 5.98
C ARG A 98 7.52 19.60 4.63
N ALA A 99 8.73 20.17 4.58
CA ALA A 99 9.53 20.25 3.37
C ALA A 99 9.77 18.86 2.75
N ALA A 100 10.29 17.89 3.54
CA ALA A 100 10.52 16.53 3.04
C ALA A 100 9.22 15.81 2.67
N PHE A 101 8.16 15.93 3.47
CA PHE A 101 6.89 15.27 3.20
C PHE A 101 6.26 15.73 1.87
N TYR A 102 6.22 17.04 1.62
CA TYR A 102 5.68 17.57 0.37
C TYR A 102 6.61 17.34 -0.82
N PHE A 103 7.94 17.37 -0.61
CA PHE A 103 8.93 17.01 -1.63
C PHE A 103 8.70 15.59 -2.16
N ILE A 104 8.59 14.59 -1.26
CA ILE A 104 8.28 13.20 -1.63
C ILE A 104 6.95 13.12 -2.41
N GLY A 105 5.91 13.81 -1.93
CA GLY A 105 4.61 13.84 -2.60
C GLY A 105 4.65 14.42 -4.02
N ARG A 106 5.39 15.52 -4.23
CA ARG A 106 5.56 16.16 -5.54
C ARG A 106 6.30 15.25 -6.52
N ILE A 107 7.30 14.50 -6.07
CA ILE A 107 8.04 13.56 -6.91
C ILE A 107 7.15 12.43 -7.43
N PHE A 108 6.30 11.84 -6.60
CA PHE A 108 5.33 10.83 -7.08
C PHE A 108 4.30 11.41 -8.05
N GLY A 109 3.90 12.67 -7.85
CA GLY A 109 3.03 13.39 -8.78
C GLY A 109 3.66 13.59 -10.15
N ARG A 110 4.98 13.84 -10.22
CA ARG A 110 5.69 14.16 -11.46
C ARG A 110 6.31 12.94 -12.16
N SER A 111 6.90 12.01 -11.44
CA SER A 111 7.72 10.94 -12.02
C SER A 111 6.93 9.70 -12.43
N THR A 112 6.85 9.43 -13.74
CA THR A 112 6.23 8.19 -14.27
C THR A 112 7.00 6.94 -13.85
N LYS A 113 8.34 7.01 -13.78
CA LYS A 113 9.20 5.89 -13.39
C LYS A 113 8.89 5.40 -11.97
N HIS A 114 8.82 6.30 -10.99
CA HIS A 114 8.55 5.94 -9.59
C HIS A 114 7.12 5.40 -9.40
N ARG A 115 6.14 5.94 -10.15
CA ARG A 115 4.78 5.39 -10.18
C ARG A 115 4.73 3.98 -10.75
N LEU A 116 5.50 3.69 -11.81
CA LEU A 116 5.57 2.36 -12.41
C LEU A 116 6.15 1.34 -11.41
N PHE A 117 7.21 1.70 -10.68
CA PHE A 117 7.76 0.83 -9.64
C PHE A 117 6.74 0.53 -8.54
N ILE A 118 6.08 1.55 -7.98
CA ILE A 118 5.03 1.33 -6.97
C ILE A 118 3.90 0.46 -7.53
N ALA A 119 3.47 0.73 -8.77
CA ALA A 119 2.41 -0.06 -9.41
C ALA A 119 2.83 -1.53 -9.58
N MET A 120 4.09 -1.80 -9.90
CA MET A 120 4.62 -3.16 -9.99
C MET A 120 4.57 -3.88 -8.63
N TYR A 121 5.11 -3.27 -7.57
CA TYR A 121 5.08 -3.85 -6.22
C TYR A 121 3.64 -4.03 -5.70
N SER A 122 2.81 -3.01 -5.86
CA SER A 122 1.40 -3.06 -5.46
C SER A 122 0.61 -4.07 -6.28
N GLY A 123 0.94 -4.25 -7.56
CA GLY A 123 0.35 -5.25 -8.45
C GLY A 123 0.65 -6.67 -8.01
N VAL A 124 1.89 -6.96 -7.61
CA VAL A 124 2.24 -8.26 -7.00
C VAL A 124 1.46 -8.47 -5.70
N GLY A 125 1.42 -7.48 -4.82
CA GLY A 125 0.64 -7.57 -3.59
C GLY A 125 -0.84 -7.78 -3.84
N LEU A 126 -1.41 -7.10 -4.83
CA LEU A 126 -2.81 -7.26 -5.24
C LEU A 126 -3.06 -8.66 -5.81
N ALA A 127 -2.16 -9.20 -6.64
CA ALA A 127 -2.30 -10.56 -7.18
C ALA A 127 -2.28 -11.61 -6.05
N VAL A 128 -1.36 -11.49 -5.09
CA VAL A 128 -1.31 -12.39 -3.93
C VAL A 128 -2.54 -12.23 -3.04
N THR A 129 -3.01 -11.00 -2.85
CA THR A 129 -4.23 -10.70 -2.10
C THR A 129 -5.45 -11.35 -2.75
N ILE A 130 -5.62 -11.20 -4.07
CA ILE A 130 -6.70 -11.84 -4.83
C ILE A 130 -6.62 -13.37 -4.70
N SER A 131 -5.40 -13.93 -4.78
CA SER A 131 -5.17 -15.36 -4.61
C SER A 131 -5.58 -15.88 -3.21
N SER A 132 -5.36 -15.09 -2.15
CA SER A 132 -5.81 -15.44 -0.79
C SER A 132 -7.32 -15.17 -0.58
N LEU A 133 -7.83 -14.09 -1.18
CA LEU A 133 -9.21 -13.66 -1.07
C LEU A 133 -10.17 -14.65 -1.71
N PHE A 134 -9.81 -15.21 -2.86
CA PHE A 134 -10.64 -16.17 -3.58
C PHE A 134 -10.17 -17.59 -3.34
N VAL A 135 -11.02 -18.40 -2.71
CA VAL A 135 -10.75 -19.83 -2.51
C VAL A 135 -11.70 -20.64 -3.38
N LEU A 136 -11.14 -21.68 -4.00
CA LEU A 136 -11.91 -22.67 -4.73
C LEU A 136 -12.40 -23.74 -3.76
N ARG A 137 -13.70 -23.72 -3.45
CA ARG A 137 -14.34 -24.70 -2.57
C ARG A 137 -14.66 -25.96 -3.39
N ARG A 138 -14.04 -27.11 -3.06
CA ARG A 138 -14.16 -28.38 -3.82
C ARG A 138 -15.31 -29.26 -3.34
N ASP A 139 -15.86 -28.92 -2.19
CA ASP A 139 -16.93 -29.61 -1.48
C ASP A 139 -18.29 -29.42 -2.18
N VAL A 140 -18.41 -28.37 -3.02
CA VAL A 140 -19.58 -28.12 -3.87
C VAL A 140 -19.12 -27.35 -5.12
N ASP A 141 -19.11 -28.01 -6.29
CA ASP A 141 -18.99 -27.47 -7.67
C ASP A 141 -18.30 -26.09 -7.82
N PHE A 142 -16.97 -26.05 -7.97
CA PHE A 142 -16.11 -24.92 -8.39
C PHE A 142 -16.66 -23.47 -8.21
N VAL A 143 -17.19 -23.11 -7.05
CA VAL A 143 -17.63 -21.71 -6.79
C VAL A 143 -16.44 -20.87 -6.32
N PHE A 144 -16.21 -19.75 -6.98
CA PHE A 144 -15.34 -18.68 -6.47
C PHE A 144 -16.02 -18.03 -5.26
N ALA A 145 -15.57 -18.35 -4.05
CA ALA A 145 -16.05 -17.73 -2.83
C ALA A 145 -15.00 -16.79 -2.23
N ILE A 146 -15.46 -15.67 -1.68
CA ILE A 146 -14.61 -14.80 -0.86
C ILE A 146 -14.37 -15.51 0.47
N SER A 147 -13.11 -15.79 0.76
CA SER A 147 -12.66 -16.42 1.99
C SER A 147 -12.58 -15.37 3.10
N GLN A 148 -13.23 -15.64 4.24
CA GLN A 148 -13.08 -14.81 5.44
C GLN A 148 -11.61 -14.70 5.88
N LYS A 149 -10.82 -15.77 5.73
CA LYS A 149 -9.38 -15.75 5.99
C LYS A 149 -8.65 -14.78 5.05
N GLY A 150 -9.04 -14.78 3.77
CA GLY A 150 -8.43 -13.90 2.77
C GLY A 150 -8.77 -12.42 2.99
N VAL A 151 -9.96 -12.11 3.52
CA VAL A 151 -10.31 -10.75 3.94
C VAL A 151 -9.41 -10.26 5.08
N ILE A 152 -9.08 -11.13 6.04
CA ILE A 152 -8.20 -10.81 7.17
C ILE A 152 -6.72 -10.68 6.74
N GLU A 153 -6.27 -11.52 5.80
CA GLU A 153 -4.88 -11.48 5.31
C GLU A 153 -4.61 -10.32 4.35
N ALA A 154 -5.63 -9.83 3.63
CA ALA A 154 -5.49 -8.81 2.58
C ALA A 154 -4.76 -7.53 3.03
N PRO A 155 -5.10 -6.89 4.17
CA PRO A 155 -4.40 -5.70 4.64
C PRO A 155 -2.93 -5.94 4.96
N LEU A 156 -2.60 -7.09 5.55
CA LEU A 156 -1.22 -7.45 5.90
C LEU A 156 -0.37 -7.64 4.63
N ILE A 157 -0.91 -8.37 3.65
CA ILE A 157 -0.24 -8.60 2.36
C ILE A 157 0.03 -7.25 1.67
N LEU A 158 -1.02 -6.42 1.50
CA LEU A 158 -0.89 -5.15 0.81
C LEU A 158 0.02 -4.16 1.55
N ALA A 159 -0.04 -4.12 2.89
CA ALA A 159 0.88 -3.30 3.69
C ALA A 159 2.34 -3.67 3.45
N PHE A 160 2.65 -4.97 3.41
CA PHE A 160 4.01 -5.44 3.13
C PHE A 160 4.51 -4.99 1.76
N PHE A 161 3.72 -5.22 0.70
CA PHE A 161 4.12 -4.86 -0.66
C PHE A 161 4.22 -3.35 -0.87
N VAL A 162 3.35 -2.55 -0.24
CA VAL A 162 3.40 -1.09 -0.33
C VAL A 162 4.61 -0.53 0.42
N VAL A 163 4.87 -0.98 1.66
CA VAL A 163 6.01 -0.50 2.45
C VAL A 163 7.34 -0.91 1.80
N SER A 164 7.44 -2.17 1.36
CA SER A 164 8.63 -2.69 0.66
C SER A 164 8.85 -2.00 -0.68
N GLY A 165 7.79 -1.79 -1.47
CA GLY A 165 7.85 -1.09 -2.74
C GLY A 165 8.27 0.37 -2.59
N LEU A 166 7.74 1.08 -1.58
CA LEU A 166 8.17 2.44 -1.25
C LEU A 166 9.64 2.47 -0.82
N ARG A 167 10.06 1.53 0.02
CA ARG A 167 11.45 1.42 0.47
C ARG A 167 12.42 1.19 -0.69
N ALA A 168 12.04 0.37 -1.67
CA ALA A 168 12.83 0.14 -2.88
C ALA A 168 12.86 1.38 -3.78
N THR A 169 11.70 2.03 -3.96
CA THR A 169 11.53 3.18 -4.83
C THR A 169 12.29 4.42 -4.34
N PHE A 170 12.42 4.62 -3.03
CA PHE A 170 13.15 5.77 -2.46
C PHE A 170 14.66 5.75 -2.68
N ASN A 171 15.23 4.59 -2.97
CA ASN A 171 16.65 4.49 -3.34
C ASN A 171 16.92 4.92 -4.79
N ILE A 172 15.88 5.02 -5.64
CA ILE A 172 16.05 5.37 -7.04
C ILE A 172 16.07 6.91 -7.16
N PRO A 173 17.09 7.52 -7.81
CA PRO A 173 17.17 8.96 -7.94
C PRO A 173 16.11 9.50 -8.90
N TYR A 174 15.61 10.68 -8.58
CA TYR A 174 14.82 11.50 -9.50
C TYR A 174 15.43 12.89 -9.67
N GLU A 175 15.72 13.57 -8.56
CA GLU A 175 16.25 14.93 -8.52
C GLU A 175 17.58 14.93 -7.74
N LEU A 176 18.63 14.41 -8.38
CA LEU A 176 20.00 14.47 -7.82
C LEU A 176 20.41 15.91 -7.53
N GLY A 177 19.97 16.85 -8.37
CA GLY A 177 20.20 18.28 -8.18
C GLY A 177 19.56 18.86 -6.94
N ALA A 178 18.55 18.23 -6.33
CA ALA A 178 17.98 18.73 -5.06
C ALA A 178 18.84 18.41 -3.83
N ASN A 179 19.86 17.56 -4.01
CA ASN A 179 20.73 17.07 -2.94
C ASN A 179 21.42 18.21 -2.16
N TRP A 180 21.97 19.21 -2.87
CA TRP A 180 22.69 20.33 -2.24
C TRP A 180 21.84 21.07 -1.20
N MET A 181 20.53 21.22 -1.45
CA MET A 181 19.63 21.91 -0.53
C MET A 181 19.46 21.15 0.78
N PHE A 182 19.41 19.81 0.70
CA PHE A 182 19.38 18.99 1.89
C PHE A 182 20.73 19.01 2.59
N GLN A 183 21.86 18.99 1.88
CA GLN A 183 23.19 19.06 2.50
C GLN A 183 23.38 20.34 3.34
N ILE A 184 23.00 21.51 2.79
CA ILE A 184 23.13 22.78 3.51
C ILE A 184 22.22 22.85 4.74
N THR A 185 21.02 22.27 4.67
CA THR A 185 20.01 22.38 5.73
C THR A 185 20.09 21.26 6.77
N THR A 186 20.68 20.12 6.43
CA THR A 186 20.67 18.92 7.29
C THR A 186 21.53 19.07 8.54
N GLY A 187 22.60 19.88 8.50
CA GLY A 187 23.43 20.16 9.68
C GLY A 187 22.64 20.67 10.89
N SER A 188 21.40 21.14 10.69
CA SER A 188 20.49 21.48 11.78
C SER A 188 19.83 20.26 12.45
N ARG A 189 19.16 19.36 11.69
CA ARG A 189 18.31 18.26 12.24
C ARG A 189 18.00 17.11 11.23
N PRO A 190 18.92 16.16 11.00
CA PRO A 190 18.70 15.04 10.05
C PRO A 190 17.51 14.13 10.43
N ALA A 191 17.27 13.94 11.73
CA ALA A 191 16.16 13.16 12.27
C ALA A 191 14.77 13.58 11.75
N GLU A 192 14.58 14.87 11.50
CA GLU A 192 13.29 15.41 11.09
C GLU A 192 12.93 15.00 9.65
N TYR A 193 13.92 14.89 8.76
CA TYR A 193 13.73 14.41 7.40
C TYR A 193 13.38 12.92 7.37
N LEU A 194 14.10 12.10 8.14
CA LEU A 194 13.84 10.66 8.23
C LEU A 194 12.46 10.39 8.85
N LYS A 195 12.07 11.17 9.87
CA LYS A 195 10.75 11.10 10.49
C LYS A 195 9.64 11.48 9.50
N ALA A 196 9.85 12.48 8.65
CA ALA A 196 8.89 12.84 7.61
C ALA A 196 8.73 11.74 6.55
N THR A 197 9.82 11.08 6.14
CA THR A 197 9.76 9.93 5.23
C THR A 197 8.88 8.82 5.78
N ARG A 198 9.08 8.42 7.05
CA ARG A 198 8.26 7.38 7.69
C ARG A 198 6.79 7.78 7.81
N LYS A 199 6.51 9.02 8.21
CA LYS A 199 5.15 9.58 8.24
C LYS A 199 4.50 9.56 6.86
N TRP A 200 5.26 9.88 5.81
CA TRP A 200 4.77 9.84 4.44
C TRP A 200 4.40 8.42 4.02
N VAL A 201 5.27 7.43 4.28
CA VAL A 201 5.00 6.01 3.98
C VAL A 201 3.73 5.54 4.69
N PHE A 202 3.57 5.86 5.97
CA PHE A 202 2.40 5.44 6.73
C PHE A 202 1.12 6.16 6.26
N LEU A 203 1.14 7.49 6.14
CA LEU A 203 -0.06 8.27 5.81
C LEU A 203 -0.49 8.21 4.34
N ARG A 204 0.47 8.11 3.41
CA ARG A 204 0.20 8.13 1.96
C ARG A 204 0.36 6.77 1.30
N GLY A 205 1.04 5.82 1.95
CA GLY A 205 1.15 4.43 1.50
C GLY A 205 0.15 3.52 2.24
N VAL A 206 0.34 3.35 3.54
CA VAL A 206 -0.42 2.36 4.35
C VAL A 206 -1.88 2.79 4.55
N LEU A 207 -2.13 3.98 5.08
CA LEU A 207 -3.47 4.40 5.48
C LEU A 207 -4.52 4.35 4.34
N PRO A 208 -4.21 4.75 3.09
CA PRO A 208 -5.16 4.60 1.99
C PRO A 208 -5.52 3.14 1.66
N VAL A 209 -4.58 2.21 1.81
CA VAL A 209 -4.84 0.77 1.60
C VAL A 209 -5.87 0.27 2.61
N TYR A 210 -5.67 0.55 3.89
CA TYR A 210 -6.61 0.17 4.95
C TYR A 210 -7.96 0.87 4.79
N ALA A 211 -7.99 2.13 4.35
CA ALA A 211 -9.22 2.85 4.10
C ALA A 211 -10.06 2.21 2.96
N VAL A 212 -9.41 1.65 1.94
CA VAL A 212 -10.08 0.94 0.84
C VAL A 212 -10.56 -0.45 1.27
N LEU A 213 -9.84 -1.13 2.15
CA LEU A 213 -10.20 -2.46 2.64
C LEU A 213 -11.23 -2.43 3.77
N ALA A 214 -11.31 -1.36 4.55
CA ALA A 214 -12.22 -1.25 5.68
C ALA A 214 -13.69 -1.56 5.32
N PRO A 215 -14.30 -1.02 4.23
CA PRO A 215 -15.66 -1.38 3.86
C PRO A 215 -15.85 -2.87 3.59
N LEU A 216 -14.83 -3.54 3.03
CA LEU A 216 -14.84 -4.98 2.81
C LEU A 216 -14.83 -5.71 4.15
N GLU A 217 -13.96 -5.33 5.08
CA GLU A 217 -13.93 -5.95 6.42
C GLU A 217 -15.24 -5.77 7.18
N PHE A 218 -15.82 -4.57 7.18
CA PHE A 218 -17.11 -4.31 7.85
C PHE A 218 -18.31 -5.01 7.17
N ALA A 219 -18.20 -5.40 5.90
CA ALA A 219 -19.25 -6.14 5.20
C ALA A 219 -19.20 -7.65 5.50
N PHE A 220 -18.02 -8.20 5.78
CA PHE A 220 -17.80 -9.64 5.97
C PHE A 220 -17.60 -10.06 7.44
N LEU A 221 -17.27 -9.13 8.33
CA LEU A 221 -16.98 -9.36 9.73
C LEU A 221 -17.90 -8.53 10.63
N ASP A 222 -18.13 -9.00 11.84
CA ASP A 222 -18.81 -8.21 12.86
C ASP A 222 -18.05 -6.90 13.12
N ALA A 223 -18.76 -5.80 13.39
CA ALA A 223 -18.14 -4.48 13.55
C ALA A 223 -17.00 -4.46 14.60
N GLY A 224 -17.14 -5.22 15.70
CA GLY A 224 -16.09 -5.34 16.71
C GLY A 224 -14.85 -6.08 16.21
N GLN A 225 -15.03 -7.14 15.41
CA GLN A 225 -13.93 -7.89 14.79
C GLN A 225 -13.25 -7.04 13.73
N ALA A 226 -14.00 -6.41 12.83
CA ALA A 226 -13.45 -5.52 11.80
C ALA A 226 -12.61 -4.38 12.40
N MET A 227 -13.10 -3.73 13.47
CA MET A 227 -12.31 -2.71 14.18
C MET A 227 -11.01 -3.28 14.78
N PHE A 228 -11.06 -4.47 15.37
CA PHE A 228 -9.87 -5.13 15.90
C PHE A 228 -8.86 -5.45 14.79
N HIS A 229 -9.31 -6.05 13.68
CA HIS A 229 -8.47 -6.41 12.53
C HIS A 229 -7.81 -5.18 11.89
N LEU A 230 -8.57 -4.10 11.67
CA LEU A 230 -8.03 -2.83 11.18
C LEU A 230 -6.99 -2.24 12.14
N ALA A 231 -7.29 -2.22 13.44
CA ALA A 231 -6.39 -1.67 14.45
C ALA A 231 -5.11 -2.50 14.58
N PHE A 232 -5.23 -3.83 14.59
CA PHE A 232 -4.11 -4.76 14.62
C PHE A 232 -3.22 -4.59 13.38
N GLY A 233 -3.82 -4.61 12.18
CA GLY A 233 -3.10 -4.43 10.94
C GLY A 233 -2.38 -3.08 10.86
N LEU A 234 -3.02 -1.97 11.26
CA LEU A 234 -2.38 -0.66 11.30
C LEU A 234 -1.20 -0.61 12.29
N ALA A 235 -1.34 -1.23 13.47
CA ALA A 235 -0.28 -1.31 14.47
C ALA A 235 0.93 -2.10 13.95
N ILE A 236 0.68 -3.24 13.29
CA ILE A 236 1.71 -4.04 12.63
C ILE A 236 2.34 -3.28 11.47
N ALA A 237 1.56 -2.60 10.63
CA ALA A 237 2.07 -1.83 9.51
C ALA A 237 2.94 -0.64 9.97
N ALA A 238 2.66 -0.07 11.14
CA ALA A 238 3.51 0.93 11.78
C ALA A 238 4.87 0.31 12.18
N LEU A 239 4.87 -0.85 12.84
CA LEU A 239 6.10 -1.58 13.17
C LEU A 239 6.87 -2.01 11.91
N LEU A 240 6.17 -2.45 10.86
CA LEU A 240 6.76 -2.83 9.59
C LEU A 240 7.44 -1.64 8.91
N THR A 241 6.78 -0.49 8.90
CA THR A 241 7.37 0.77 8.42
C THR A 241 8.62 1.10 9.22
N GLU A 242 8.58 0.97 10.55
CA GLU A 242 9.73 1.22 11.39
C GLU A 242 10.89 0.23 11.14
N PHE A 243 10.59 -1.03 10.86
CA PHE A 243 11.55 -2.08 10.53
C PHE A 243 12.25 -1.82 9.19
N PHE A 244 11.50 -1.62 8.11
CA PHE A 244 12.06 -1.35 6.77
C PHE A 244 12.90 -0.06 6.71
N PHE A 245 12.56 0.90 7.57
CA PHE A 245 13.24 2.19 7.64
C PHE A 245 14.22 2.31 8.82
N PHE A 246 14.49 1.23 9.55
CA PHE A 246 15.34 1.27 10.74
C PHE A 246 16.78 1.74 10.44
N ASN A 247 17.34 1.28 9.32
CA ASN A 247 18.68 1.63 8.84
C ASN A 247 18.63 2.63 7.67
N PHE A 248 17.49 3.24 7.38
CA PHE A 248 17.36 4.16 6.26
C PHE A 248 17.88 5.55 6.64
N LYS A 249 19.06 5.92 6.10
CA LYS A 249 19.78 7.16 6.40
C LYS A 249 19.84 8.12 5.21
N LYS A 250 18.97 7.95 4.22
CA LYS A 250 18.97 8.72 2.97
C LYS A 250 17.77 9.65 2.91
N VAL A 251 17.92 10.80 2.25
CA VAL A 251 16.76 11.57 1.79
C VAL A 251 16.26 10.91 0.50
N PRO A 252 14.98 10.53 0.42
CA PRO A 252 14.45 9.86 -0.77
C PRO A 252 14.72 10.65 -2.05
N PHE A 253 15.09 9.95 -3.13
CA PHE A 253 15.25 10.48 -4.50
C PHE A 253 16.42 11.44 -4.79
N THR A 254 17.18 11.84 -3.78
CA THR A 254 18.29 12.81 -3.94
C THR A 254 19.67 12.16 -4.01
N CYS A 255 19.78 10.89 -3.64
CA CYS A 255 21.06 10.18 -3.59
C CYS A 255 21.38 9.49 -4.92
N SER A 256 22.66 9.44 -5.29
CA SER A 256 23.13 8.59 -6.39
C SER A 256 22.77 7.13 -6.10
N TYR A 257 22.36 6.39 -7.13
CA TYR A 257 22.05 4.97 -7.02
C TYR A 257 23.04 4.17 -7.84
N LEU A 258 23.88 3.42 -7.13
CA LEU A 258 24.76 2.43 -7.72
C LEU A 258 24.11 1.07 -7.54
N PRO A 259 23.56 0.45 -8.60
CA PRO A 259 23.01 -0.88 -8.49
C PRO A 259 24.14 -1.86 -8.15
N ALA A 260 24.10 -2.42 -6.95
CA ALA A 260 24.95 -3.56 -6.60
C ALA A 260 24.57 -4.74 -7.51
N LYS A 261 25.31 -4.92 -8.60
CA LYS A 261 25.01 -5.88 -9.67
C LYS A 261 24.96 -7.33 -9.16
N SER A 262 25.49 -7.63 -7.98
CA SER A 262 25.68 -8.99 -7.47
C SER A 262 24.64 -9.51 -6.46
N HIS A 263 23.63 -8.72 -6.04
CA HIS A 263 22.73 -9.15 -4.94
C HIS A 263 21.22 -9.00 -5.19
N LEU A 264 20.76 -8.67 -6.41
CA LEU A 264 19.32 -8.48 -6.66
C LEU A 264 18.49 -9.75 -6.44
N ALA A 265 18.98 -10.91 -6.89
CA ALA A 265 18.30 -12.19 -6.67
C ALA A 265 18.26 -12.57 -5.19
N PHE A 266 19.38 -12.35 -4.47
CA PHE A 266 19.44 -12.56 -3.02
C PHE A 266 18.48 -11.62 -2.28
N LEU A 267 18.42 -10.34 -2.65
CA LEU A 267 17.51 -9.37 -2.06
C LEU A 267 16.04 -9.74 -2.34
N ALA A 268 15.72 -10.15 -3.56
CA ALA A 268 14.38 -10.64 -3.90
C ALA A 268 14.02 -11.90 -3.07
N GLY A 269 14.95 -12.85 -2.94
CA GLY A 269 14.78 -14.03 -2.08
C GLY A 269 14.57 -13.66 -0.61
N ALA A 270 15.34 -12.71 -0.08
CA ALA A 270 15.19 -12.21 1.28
C ALA A 270 13.84 -11.51 1.50
N TYR A 271 13.33 -10.77 0.51
CA TYR A 271 12.01 -10.14 0.58
C TYR A 271 10.88 -11.19 0.53
N LEU A 272 11.01 -12.21 -0.33
CA LEU A 272 10.04 -13.30 -0.39
C LEU A 272 10.02 -14.11 0.90
N TYR A 273 11.20 -14.45 1.44
CA TYR A 273 11.32 -15.14 2.73
C TYR A 273 10.78 -14.28 3.89
N GLY A 274 11.13 -12.98 3.91
CA GLY A 274 10.61 -12.04 4.89
C GLY A 274 9.10 -11.93 4.81
N PHE A 275 8.53 -11.93 3.60
CA PHE A 275 7.09 -11.92 3.37
C PHE A 275 6.41 -13.18 3.91
N THR A 276 6.92 -14.38 3.62
CA THR A 276 6.31 -15.64 4.09
C THR A 276 6.36 -15.77 5.60
N VAL A 277 7.48 -15.39 6.23
CA VAL A 277 7.58 -15.36 7.69
C VAL A 277 6.62 -14.32 8.27
N TYR A 278 6.55 -13.14 7.67
CA TYR A 278 5.66 -12.06 8.10
C TYR A 278 4.19 -12.51 8.09
N THR A 279 3.69 -13.07 6.99
CA THR A 279 2.29 -13.48 6.91
C THR A 279 1.96 -14.63 7.86
N PHE A 280 2.84 -15.64 7.96
CA PHE A 280 2.62 -16.79 8.84
C PHE A 280 2.59 -16.38 10.32
N VAL A 281 3.63 -15.67 10.78
CA VAL A 281 3.76 -15.27 12.19
C VAL A 281 2.62 -14.34 12.60
N LEU A 282 2.23 -13.42 11.73
CA LEU A 282 1.18 -12.45 12.07
C LEU A 282 -0.21 -13.05 12.06
N ALA A 283 -0.50 -14.00 11.17
CA ALA A 283 -1.77 -14.73 11.19
C ALA A 283 -1.94 -15.51 12.51
N GLU A 284 -0.89 -16.20 12.97
CA GLU A 284 -0.91 -16.89 14.26
C GLU A 284 -1.02 -15.91 15.44
N LEU A 285 -0.26 -14.81 15.39
CA LEU A 285 -0.27 -13.79 16.43
C LEU A 285 -1.65 -13.13 16.55
N GLU A 286 -2.27 -12.75 15.44
CA GLU A 286 -3.59 -12.14 15.40
C GLU A 286 -4.64 -13.05 16.01
N GLY A 287 -4.66 -14.33 15.60
CA GLY A 287 -5.55 -15.34 16.17
C GLY A 287 -5.29 -15.61 17.65
N TRP A 288 -4.05 -15.49 18.12
CA TRP A 288 -3.72 -15.65 19.54
C TRP A 288 -4.13 -14.42 20.38
N VAL A 289 -3.92 -13.22 19.86
CA VAL A 289 -4.28 -11.94 20.50
C VAL A 289 -5.80 -11.80 20.61
N GLY A 290 -6.53 -12.13 19.53
CA GLY A 290 -7.99 -12.01 19.45
C GLY A 290 -8.76 -12.91 20.43
N LYS A 291 -8.13 -13.94 21.01
CA LYS A 291 -8.79 -14.88 21.96
C LYS A 291 -9.10 -14.30 23.33
N SER A 292 -8.47 -13.18 23.73
CA SER A 292 -8.74 -12.60 25.05
C SER A 292 -8.50 -11.09 25.09
N PRO A 293 -9.36 -10.31 25.75
CA PRO A 293 -9.24 -8.85 25.80
C PRO A 293 -7.94 -8.39 26.50
N LEU A 294 -7.45 -9.15 27.49
CA LEU A 294 -6.18 -8.86 28.14
C LEU A 294 -5.00 -8.91 27.15
N ARG A 295 -4.96 -9.93 26.26
CA ARG A 295 -3.92 -10.03 25.22
C ARG A 295 -4.00 -8.89 24.22
N VAL A 296 -5.20 -8.42 23.88
CA VAL A 296 -5.39 -7.24 23.03
C VAL A 296 -4.75 -6.01 23.67
N ILE A 297 -5.03 -5.75 24.95
CA ILE A 297 -4.44 -4.62 25.69
C ILE A 297 -2.91 -4.77 25.78
N MET A 298 -2.42 -5.97 26.12
CA MET A 298 -0.99 -6.24 26.19
C MET A 298 -0.31 -6.03 24.84
N PHE A 299 -0.92 -6.49 23.74
CA PHE A 299 -0.39 -6.32 22.40
C PHE A 299 -0.25 -4.83 22.05
N PHE A 300 -1.33 -4.05 22.16
CA PHE A 300 -1.27 -2.61 21.84
C PHE A 300 -0.35 -1.85 22.80
N GLY A 301 -0.29 -2.25 24.08
CA GLY A 301 0.66 -1.73 25.05
C GLY A 301 2.11 -1.98 24.64
N CYS A 302 2.44 -3.21 24.24
CA CYS A 302 3.76 -3.60 23.74
C CYS A 302 4.11 -2.85 22.46
N VAL A 303 3.21 -2.80 21.47
CA VAL A 303 3.45 -2.06 20.21
C VAL A 303 3.69 -0.58 20.50
N GLY A 304 2.85 0.03 21.34
CA GLY A 304 3.01 1.43 21.77
C GLY A 304 4.35 1.66 22.46
N ALA A 305 4.73 0.79 23.40
CA ALA A 305 6.02 0.84 24.08
C ALA A 305 7.20 0.69 23.12
N THR A 306 7.12 -0.22 22.14
CA THR A 306 8.15 -0.37 21.09
C THR A 306 8.27 0.88 20.23
N LEU A 307 7.15 1.46 19.76
CA LEU A 307 7.16 2.67 18.95
C LEU A 307 7.70 3.88 19.73
N VAL A 308 7.32 4.03 21.01
CA VAL A 308 7.85 5.08 21.89
C VAL A 308 9.34 4.88 22.13
N SER A 309 9.77 3.65 22.42
CA SER A 309 11.18 3.32 22.65
C SER A 309 12.02 3.58 21.40
N LEU A 310 11.54 3.20 20.22
CA LEU A 310 12.20 3.49 18.94
C LEU A 310 12.25 4.99 18.66
N SER A 311 11.17 5.72 18.92
CA SER A 311 11.14 7.18 18.79
C SER A 311 12.16 7.81 19.73
N TRP A 312 12.22 7.37 20.99
CA TRP A 312 13.15 7.91 21.99
C TRP A 312 14.61 7.60 21.67
N TYR A 313 14.92 6.34 21.34
CA TYR A 313 16.26 5.91 20.92
C TYR A 313 16.79 6.74 19.76
N ARG A 314 15.93 7.07 18.79
CA ARG A 314 16.30 7.89 17.64
C ARG A 314 16.43 9.37 17.95
N THR A 315 15.52 9.94 18.75
CA THR A 315 15.61 11.35 19.13
C THR A 315 16.79 11.65 20.04
N THR A 316 17.20 10.68 20.87
CA THR A 316 18.22 10.89 21.91
C THR A 316 19.62 10.55 21.42
N GLY A 317 19.78 9.56 20.54
CA GLY A 317 21.11 9.15 20.06
C GLY A 317 21.20 9.04 18.55
N ARG A 318 20.52 8.05 17.97
CA ARG A 318 20.82 7.59 16.61
C ARG A 318 20.62 8.67 15.55
N ASP A 319 19.45 9.27 15.44
CA ASP A 319 19.15 10.17 14.31
C ASP A 319 19.76 11.57 14.52
N ARG A 320 20.28 11.89 15.70
CA ARG A 320 21.06 13.13 15.95
C ARG A 320 22.51 13.01 15.51
N ALA A 321 23.12 11.85 15.77
CA ALA A 321 24.51 11.55 15.39
C ALA A 321 24.63 10.94 13.99
N THR A 322 23.51 10.59 13.35
CA THR A 322 23.52 9.99 12.02
C THR A 322 23.71 11.06 10.95
N GLU A 323 24.83 10.98 10.25
CA GLU A 323 25.04 11.69 9.00
C GLU A 323 24.16 11.09 7.89
N ILE A 324 23.46 11.95 7.15
CA ILE A 324 22.66 11.53 6.00
C ILE A 324 23.61 11.14 4.87
N ILE A 325 23.38 9.98 4.28
CA ILE A 325 24.16 9.51 3.13
C ILE A 325 23.58 10.17 1.88
N TYR A 326 24.40 10.95 1.19
CA TYR A 326 24.01 11.70 -0.01
C TYR A 326 24.50 11.08 -1.31
N GLU A 327 25.56 10.29 -1.26
CA GLU A 327 26.09 9.53 -2.39
C GLU A 327 26.24 8.06 -1.96
N ASP A 328 25.86 7.13 -2.84
CA ASP A 328 26.23 5.74 -2.63
C ASP A 328 27.74 5.58 -2.90
N ASP A 329 28.45 4.93 -1.98
CA ASP A 329 29.87 4.61 -2.18
C ASP A 329 29.99 3.70 -3.41
N ALA A 330 30.86 4.10 -4.36
CA ALA A 330 31.25 3.22 -5.45
C ALA A 330 31.90 1.96 -4.87
N ASP A 331 31.56 0.77 -5.40
CA ASP A 331 32.36 -0.42 -5.17
C ASP A 331 33.83 -0.03 -5.45
N PRO A 332 34.75 -0.25 -4.50
CA PRO A 332 36.12 0.17 -4.68
C PRO A 332 36.65 -0.48 -5.96
N LEU A 333 37.19 0.33 -6.88
CA LEU A 333 37.78 -0.12 -8.15
C LEU A 333 38.81 -1.26 -7.94
N VAL A 334 39.38 -1.32 -6.73
CA VAL A 334 40.24 -2.40 -6.26
C VAL A 334 39.68 -2.92 -4.92
N ARG A 335 39.05 -4.09 -4.92
CA ARG A 335 38.79 -4.84 -3.68
C ARG A 335 40.12 -5.30 -3.12
N GLN A 336 40.65 -4.61 -2.12
CA GLN A 336 41.77 -5.13 -1.36
C GLN A 336 41.26 -6.35 -0.58
N LEU A 337 41.80 -7.53 -0.93
CA LEU A 337 41.70 -8.71 -0.08
C LEU A 337 42.43 -8.34 1.22
N ASN A 338 41.67 -7.98 2.26
CA ASN A 338 42.18 -7.77 3.62
C ASN A 338 42.72 -9.09 4.18
N LEU A 339 43.83 -9.56 3.62
CA LEU A 339 44.66 -10.60 4.20
C LEU A 339 45.54 -9.90 5.22
N THR A 340 45.06 -9.88 6.47
CA THR A 340 45.94 -9.67 7.62
C THR A 340 46.86 -10.89 7.69
N PHE A 341 48.15 -10.67 7.40
CA PHE A 341 49.20 -11.66 7.65
C PHE A 341 49.55 -11.73 9.14
#